data_AF-A0A663M9L1-F1
#
_entry.id   AF-A0A663M9L1-F1
#
_cell.length_a   1.000
_cell.length_b   1.000
_cell.length_c   1.000
_cell.angle_alpha   90.00
_cell.angle_beta   90.00
_cell.angle_gamma   90.00
#
_symmetry.space_group_name_H-M   'P 1'
#
loop_
_entity.id
_entity.type
_entity.pdbx_description
1 polymer ?
#
loop_
_entity_poly.entity_id
_entity_poly.type
_entity_poly.pdbx_seq_one_letter_code
_entity_poly.pdbx_strand_id
1 'polypeptide(L)'
;EHAPHCKGGYILRDDLGDTKVLPKATCGTAGTGTGCPATDKNTPGARLCSMSKILKCAGNEDIITLRAEDNADTLALVFEAPNQEKVSDYEMKLMDLDVEQLGIPEQEYSCVVKMPSAEFARICRDLSHIGDAVVISCAKDGVKFSANGELGNGNIKLSQTSNVDKEEEAVTIEMNEPVQLTFALRYLNFFTKATPLSPTVTLSMSADVPLVVEYKIADMGHLKYYLAPKIEDQQEGS
;
A
#
# COMPACT_ATOMS: atom_id res chain seq x y z
N GLU A 1 39.97 22.05 -7.60
CA GLU A 1 38.68 21.33 -7.72
C GLU A 1 38.80 19.95 -7.12
N HIS A 2 38.00 19.62 -6.12
CA HIS A 2 37.81 18.27 -5.59
C HIS A 2 36.30 18.15 -5.35
N ALA A 3 35.62 17.31 -6.13
CA ALA A 3 34.21 16.98 -5.91
C ALA A 3 34.13 15.85 -4.86
N PRO A 4 33.20 15.90 -3.89
CA PRO A 4 33.13 14.92 -2.83
C PRO A 4 32.42 13.64 -3.30
N HIS A 5 32.98 12.49 -2.91
CA HIS A 5 32.33 11.18 -3.04
C HIS A 5 31.11 11.10 -2.12
N CYS A 6 29.92 10.89 -2.68
CA CYS A 6 28.75 10.45 -1.93
C CYS A 6 28.71 8.91 -1.89
N LYS A 7 29.05 8.32 -0.75
CA LYS A 7 28.71 6.93 -0.42
C LYS A 7 27.44 6.96 0.44
N GLY A 8 26.40 6.24 0.05
CA GLY A 8 25.19 6.08 0.85
C GLY A 8 24.54 4.72 0.62
N GLY A 9 24.76 3.79 1.54
CA GLY A 9 23.97 2.56 1.67
C GLY A 9 22.87 2.78 2.71
N TYR A 10 21.70 2.17 2.51
CA TYR A 10 20.62 2.15 3.50
C TYR A 10 20.77 0.91 4.37
N ILE A 11 20.78 1.10 5.69
CA ILE A 11 20.71 0.04 6.69
C ILE A 11 19.38 0.23 7.42
N LEU A 12 18.49 -0.75 7.33
CA LEU A 12 17.35 -0.86 8.23
C LEU A 12 17.85 -1.54 9.50
N ARG A 13 17.91 -0.79 10.60
CA ARG A 13 18.16 -1.32 11.95
C ARG A 13 16.94 -1.06 12.80
N ASP A 14 16.39 -2.12 13.37
CA ASP A 14 15.57 -2.05 14.57
C ASP A 14 16.49 -1.87 15.76
N ASP A 15 16.25 -0.86 16.60
CA ASP A 15 16.96 -0.68 17.86
C ASP A 15 15.97 -0.80 19.03
N LEU A 16 16.11 -1.90 19.79
CA LEU A 16 15.99 -1.81 21.24
C LEU A 16 17.17 -0.95 21.74
N GLY A 17 16.91 0.36 21.83
CA GLY A 17 17.51 1.32 22.76
C GLY A 17 19.03 1.29 22.97
N ASP A 18 19.76 2.08 22.17
CA ASP A 18 20.67 3.07 22.76
C ASP A 18 20.93 4.25 21.81
N THR A 19 20.73 5.45 22.35
CA THR A 19 20.68 6.73 21.62
C THR A 19 22.07 7.23 21.19
N LYS A 20 22.28 7.43 19.88
CA LYS A 20 23.26 8.41 19.35
C LYS A 20 22.69 9.16 18.16
N VAL A 21 22.76 10.49 18.23
CA VAL A 21 22.14 11.45 17.31
C VAL A 21 23.12 11.90 16.21
N LEU A 22 22.62 11.96 14.96
CA LEU A 22 22.90 12.86 13.82
C LEU A 22 23.35 12.18 12.49
N PRO A 23 22.98 12.69 11.29
CA PRO A 23 22.02 13.76 10.96
C PRO A 23 20.73 13.24 10.30
N LYS A 24 19.66 14.03 10.44
CA LYS A 24 18.31 13.78 9.88
C LYS A 24 18.32 13.64 8.36
N ALA A 25 17.68 12.59 7.85
CA ALA A 25 16.98 12.62 6.57
C ALA A 25 15.47 12.65 6.86
N THR A 26 14.94 13.85 7.07
CA THR A 26 13.50 14.09 7.11
C THR A 26 12.97 14.13 5.69
N CYS A 27 12.10 13.19 5.32
CA CYS A 27 11.12 13.44 4.26
C CYS A 27 9.80 13.80 4.95
N GLY A 28 9.53 15.09 5.08
CA GLY A 28 8.34 15.63 5.73
C GLY A 28 8.16 17.12 5.43
N THR A 29 7.33 17.37 4.41
CA THR A 29 6.42 18.50 4.15
C THR A 29 6.66 19.87 4.82
N ALA A 30 6.81 20.93 4.00
CA ALA A 30 6.03 22.19 4.06
C ALA A 30 6.61 23.25 3.09
N GLY A 31 5.72 23.91 2.34
CA GLY A 31 5.89 25.34 2.00
C GLY A 31 6.69 25.71 0.74
N THR A 32 5.96 26.25 -0.23
CA THR A 32 6.38 27.22 -1.26
C THR A 32 7.50 26.81 -2.22
N GLY A 33 7.06 26.35 -3.40
CA GLY A 33 7.56 26.87 -4.68
C GLY A 33 9.06 26.83 -4.91
N THR A 34 9.59 25.64 -5.18
CA THR A 34 10.54 25.40 -6.27
C THR A 34 10.49 23.90 -6.55
N GLY A 35 9.95 23.51 -7.70
CA GLY A 35 10.03 22.13 -8.15
C GLY A 35 11.49 21.70 -8.17
N CYS A 36 11.78 20.52 -7.60
CA CYS A 36 13.07 19.88 -7.82
C CYS A 36 13.31 19.82 -9.34
N PRO A 37 14.43 20.36 -9.85
CA PRO A 37 14.68 20.36 -11.28
C PRO A 37 14.72 18.91 -11.75
N ALA A 38 13.88 18.60 -12.75
CA ALA A 38 13.89 17.34 -13.45
C ALA A 38 15.23 17.20 -14.18
N THR A 39 16.21 16.63 -13.49
CA THR A 39 17.37 16.03 -14.13
C THR A 39 16.94 14.66 -14.62
N ASP A 40 17.15 14.37 -15.90
CA ASP A 40 16.98 13.08 -16.57
C ASP A 40 17.74 11.97 -15.80
N LYS A 41 17.14 11.48 -14.72
CA LYS A 41 17.65 10.36 -13.94
C LYS A 41 16.98 9.13 -14.50
N ASN A 42 17.70 8.44 -15.38
CA ASN A 42 17.38 7.10 -15.81
C ASN A 42 17.09 6.26 -14.55
N THR A 43 15.81 5.95 -14.31
CA THR A 43 15.38 5.34 -13.05
C THR A 43 15.51 3.82 -13.22
N PRO A 44 16.46 3.17 -12.53
CA PRO A 44 16.65 1.74 -12.68
C PRO A 44 15.42 0.98 -12.18
N GLY A 45 14.78 0.26 -13.09
CA GLY A 45 13.66 -0.61 -12.82
C GLY A 45 14.11 -2.00 -12.39
N ALA A 46 13.44 -2.55 -11.38
CA ALA A 46 13.60 -3.96 -11.01
C ALA A 46 12.36 -4.77 -11.42
N ARG A 47 12.57 -5.93 -12.03
CA ARG A 47 11.47 -6.87 -12.31
C ARG A 47 10.96 -7.47 -11.01
N LEU A 48 9.80 -7.03 -10.54
CA LEU A 48 9.19 -7.47 -9.27
C LEU A 48 9.03 -9.00 -9.18
N CYS A 49 8.68 -9.69 -10.27
CA CYS A 49 8.59 -11.15 -10.27
C CYS A 49 9.92 -11.85 -10.01
N SER A 50 11.03 -11.30 -10.51
CA SER A 50 12.37 -11.83 -10.26
C SER A 50 12.82 -11.49 -8.85
N MET A 51 12.62 -10.23 -8.44
CA MET A 51 12.97 -9.76 -7.10
C MET A 51 12.24 -10.54 -6.01
N SER A 52 10.94 -10.83 -6.18
CA SER A 52 10.17 -11.65 -5.25
C SER A 52 10.72 -13.08 -5.10
N LYS A 53 11.26 -13.68 -6.17
CA LYS A 53 11.90 -15.01 -6.09
C LYS A 53 13.18 -14.96 -5.28
N ILE A 54 13.98 -13.89 -5.43
CA ILE A 54 15.23 -13.70 -4.67
C ILE A 54 14.92 -13.40 -3.20
N LEU A 55 13.95 -12.52 -2.92
CA LEU A 55 13.53 -12.19 -1.55
C LEU A 55 13.01 -13.39 -0.77
N LYS A 56 12.44 -14.40 -1.44
CA LYS A 56 12.03 -15.67 -0.80
C LYS A 56 13.21 -16.50 -0.26
N CYS A 57 14.43 -16.17 -0.63
CA CYS A 57 15.64 -16.82 -0.11
C CYS A 57 16.13 -16.20 1.21
N ALA A 58 15.63 -15.01 1.58
CA ALA A 58 15.89 -14.39 2.86
C ALA A 58 15.10 -15.09 3.98
N GLY A 59 15.72 -15.25 5.15
CA GLY A 59 15.02 -15.58 6.38
C GLY A 59 14.13 -14.42 6.83
N ASN A 60 13.14 -14.73 7.67
CA ASN A 60 12.21 -13.70 8.18
C ASN A 60 12.90 -12.64 9.05
N GLU A 61 14.04 -12.98 9.66
CA GLU A 61 14.83 -12.10 10.54
C GLU A 61 16.13 -11.63 9.88
N ASP A 62 16.38 -11.97 8.61
CA ASP A 62 17.60 -11.56 7.92
C ASP A 62 17.61 -10.03 7.70
N ILE A 63 18.78 -9.43 7.89
CA ILE A 63 19.03 -8.04 7.50
C ILE A 63 19.21 -8.01 5.98
N ILE A 64 18.37 -7.24 5.30
CA ILE A 64 18.41 -7.10 3.84
C ILE A 64 19.06 -5.77 3.46
N THR A 65 20.17 -5.84 2.73
CA THR A 65 20.87 -4.69 2.16
C THR A 65 20.74 -4.67 0.65
N LEU A 66 20.23 -3.57 0.10
CA LEU A 66 20.15 -3.33 -1.34
C LEU A 66 21.26 -2.36 -1.76
N ARG A 67 22.04 -2.72 -2.79
CA ARG A 67 23.13 -1.89 -3.32
C ARG A 67 23.04 -1.78 -4.83
N ALA A 68 23.04 -0.54 -5.34
CA ALA A 68 23.16 -0.23 -6.76
C ALA A 68 24.07 1.00 -6.89
N GLU A 69 24.94 1.00 -7.90
CA GLU A 69 25.75 2.16 -8.26
C GLU A 69 24.98 3.11 -9.19
N ASP A 70 25.47 4.34 -9.35
CA ASP A 70 24.90 5.29 -10.30
C ASP A 70 25.05 4.77 -11.73
N ASN A 71 23.93 4.58 -12.45
CA ASN A 71 23.85 3.90 -13.75
C ASN A 71 24.20 2.39 -13.72
N ALA A 72 23.94 1.72 -12.60
CA ALA A 72 24.17 0.28 -12.52
C ALA A 72 23.22 -0.51 -13.43
N ASP A 73 23.80 -1.48 -14.15
CA ASP A 73 23.05 -2.52 -14.87
C ASP A 73 22.50 -3.59 -13.93
N THR A 74 22.94 -3.59 -12.67
CA THR A 74 22.62 -4.63 -11.69
C THR A 74 22.32 -4.07 -10.30
N LEU A 75 21.43 -4.77 -9.59
CA LEU A 75 21.11 -4.55 -8.19
C LEU A 75 21.66 -5.74 -7.40
N ALA A 76 22.50 -5.44 -6.41
CA ALA A 76 22.96 -6.41 -5.45
C ALA A 76 22.02 -6.45 -4.23
N LEU A 77 21.62 -7.65 -3.82
CA LEU A 77 20.84 -7.94 -2.63
C LEU A 77 21.68 -8.80 -1.71
N VAL A 78 21.94 -8.33 -0.50
CA VAL A 78 22.67 -9.08 0.53
C VAL A 78 21.74 -9.38 1.69
N PHE A 79 21.64 -10.65 2.05
CA PHE A 79 20.88 -11.11 3.20
C PHE A 79 21.84 -11.63 4.27
N GLU A 80 21.80 -11.03 5.45
CA GLU A 80 22.68 -11.35 6.57
C GLU A 80 21.85 -11.87 7.73
N ALA A 81 22.14 -13.08 8.20
CA ALA A 81 21.52 -13.60 9.40
C ALA A 81 21.94 -12.76 10.62
N PRO A 82 21.07 -12.53 11.62
CA PRO A 82 21.39 -11.70 12.79
C PRO A 82 22.65 -12.14 13.55
N ASN A 83 22.91 -13.45 13.58
CA ASN A 83 24.07 -14.06 14.22
C ASN A 83 25.34 -14.06 13.34
N GLN A 84 25.27 -13.50 12.13
CA GLN A 84 26.35 -13.40 11.14
C GLN A 84 26.89 -14.75 10.64
N GLU A 85 26.21 -15.87 10.91
CA GLU A 85 26.69 -17.21 10.50
C GLU A 85 26.51 -17.46 8.99
N LYS A 86 25.57 -16.73 8.38
CA LYS A 86 25.18 -16.87 6.99
C LYS A 86 25.05 -15.49 6.36
N VAL A 87 25.73 -15.33 5.22
CA VAL A 87 25.60 -14.19 4.31
C VAL A 87 25.26 -14.75 2.94
N SER A 88 24.22 -14.20 2.32
CA SER A 88 23.79 -14.58 0.96
C SER A 88 23.83 -13.37 0.04
N ASP A 89 24.68 -13.42 -0.97
CA ASP A 89 24.81 -12.39 -1.99
C ASP A 89 24.09 -12.81 -3.28
N TYR A 90 23.15 -11.99 -3.71
CA TYR A 90 22.42 -12.15 -4.97
C TYR A 90 22.59 -10.90 -5.84
N GLU A 91 22.58 -11.11 -7.14
CA GLU A 91 22.64 -10.04 -8.12
C GLU A 91 21.53 -10.23 -9.15
N MET A 92 20.86 -9.14 -9.52
CA MET A 92 19.85 -9.16 -10.58
C MET A 92 20.04 -8.00 -11.55
N LYS A 93 19.74 -8.24 -12.83
CA LYS A 93 19.78 -7.20 -13.84
C LYS A 93 18.64 -6.20 -13.65
N LEU A 94 19.00 -4.93 -13.71
CA LEU A 94 18.09 -3.80 -13.78
C LEU A 94 17.62 -3.62 -15.24
N MET A 95 16.56 -2.84 -15.40
CA MET A 95 16.04 -2.44 -16.71
C MET A 95 15.75 -0.95 -16.70
N ASP A 96 15.93 -0.31 -17.83
CA ASP A 96 15.56 1.10 -17.98
C ASP A 96 14.03 1.22 -18.00
N LEU A 97 13.53 2.16 -17.19
CA LEU A 97 12.13 2.52 -17.18
C LEU A 97 12.01 4.02 -17.43
N ASP A 98 11.26 4.35 -18.49
CA ASP A 98 10.78 5.71 -18.72
C ASP A 98 9.56 5.94 -17.82
N VAL A 99 9.81 6.39 -16.59
CA VAL A 99 8.76 6.61 -15.60
C VAL A 99 8.30 8.06 -15.63
N GLU A 100 7.09 8.29 -16.12
CA GLU A 100 6.35 9.50 -15.81
C GLU A 100 5.75 9.38 -14.41
N GLN A 101 6.28 10.16 -13.46
CA GLN A 101 5.70 10.22 -12.12
C GLN A 101 4.39 11.01 -12.17
N LEU A 102 3.27 10.31 -11.97
CA LEU A 102 1.98 10.94 -11.77
C LEU A 102 1.94 11.53 -10.35
N GLY A 103 1.67 12.83 -10.24
CA GLY A 103 1.41 13.47 -8.97
C GLY A 103 0.09 12.97 -8.38
N ILE A 104 0.11 12.53 -7.12
CA ILE A 104 -1.10 12.20 -6.38
C ILE A 104 -1.62 13.51 -5.75
N PRO A 105 -2.81 14.01 -6.14
CA PRO A 105 -3.36 15.22 -5.54
C PRO A 105 -3.77 14.96 -4.08
N GLU A 106 -3.61 15.98 -3.24
CA GLU A 106 -4.27 16.01 -1.93
C GLU A 106 -5.77 16.26 -2.16
N GLN A 107 -6.60 15.32 -1.73
CA GLN A 107 -8.05 15.38 -1.89
C GLN A 107 -8.73 14.98 -0.60
N GLU A 108 -9.84 15.64 -0.30
CA GLU A 108 -10.68 15.30 0.85
C GLU A 108 -11.61 14.15 0.50
N TYR A 109 -11.84 13.24 1.45
CA TYR A 109 -12.71 12.09 1.28
C TYR A 109 -14.01 12.29 2.05
N SER A 110 -15.12 11.87 1.45
CA SER A 110 -16.45 11.96 2.06
C SER A 110 -16.64 10.93 3.18
N CYS A 111 -16.02 9.76 3.06
CA CYS A 111 -16.00 8.73 4.10
C CYS A 111 -14.61 8.06 4.17
N VAL A 112 -14.10 7.89 5.39
CA VAL A 112 -12.89 7.14 5.72
C VAL A 112 -13.27 6.02 6.69
N VAL A 113 -13.02 4.77 6.28
CA VAL A 113 -13.32 3.59 7.09
C VAL A 113 -12.02 2.88 7.43
N LYS A 114 -11.73 2.69 8.71
CA LYS A 114 -10.64 1.84 9.18
C LYS A 114 -11.22 0.57 9.80
N MET A 115 -10.67 -0.58 9.43
CA MET A 115 -11.12 -1.88 9.93
C MET A 115 -9.97 -2.90 9.97
N PRO A 116 -10.15 -4.07 10.61
CA PRO A 116 -9.16 -5.15 10.56
C PRO A 116 -8.89 -5.59 9.12
N SER A 117 -7.62 -5.64 8.73
CA SER A 117 -7.23 -5.99 7.35
C SER A 117 -7.57 -7.43 6.98
N ALA A 118 -7.57 -8.33 7.96
CA ALA A 118 -7.97 -9.72 7.81
C ALA A 118 -9.47 -9.85 7.49
N GLU A 119 -10.31 -9.04 8.12
CA GLU A 119 -11.76 -9.04 7.89
C GLU A 119 -12.09 -8.50 6.49
N PHE A 120 -11.46 -7.39 6.09
CA PHE A 120 -11.61 -6.88 4.72
C PHE A 120 -11.18 -7.90 3.66
N ALA A 121 -10.07 -8.61 3.89
CA ALA A 121 -9.60 -9.67 3.00
C ALA A 121 -10.58 -10.84 2.89
N ARG A 122 -11.21 -11.21 4.01
CA ARG A 122 -12.25 -12.24 4.04
C ARG A 122 -13.49 -11.79 3.27
N ILE A 123 -13.99 -10.59 3.52
CA ILE A 123 -15.14 -10.00 2.81
C ILE A 123 -14.94 -10.03 1.29
N CYS A 124 -13.78 -9.56 0.81
CA CYS A 124 -13.49 -9.54 -0.63
C CYS A 124 -13.43 -10.95 -1.23
N ARG A 125 -12.89 -11.93 -0.51
CA ARG A 125 -12.83 -13.33 -0.96
C ARG A 125 -14.23 -13.95 -0.98
N ASP A 126 -14.99 -13.80 0.09
CA ASP A 126 -16.30 -14.41 0.25
C ASP A 126 -17.28 -13.87 -0.79
N LEU A 127 -17.30 -12.55 -1.01
CA LEU A 127 -18.16 -11.92 -2.02
C LEU A 127 -17.73 -12.23 -3.46
N SER A 128 -16.45 -12.54 -3.70
CA SER A 128 -15.99 -12.94 -5.04
C SER A 128 -16.49 -14.30 -5.51
N HIS A 129 -16.99 -15.14 -4.59
CA HIS A 129 -17.71 -16.35 -4.95
C HIS A 129 -19.17 -16.07 -5.38
N ILE A 130 -19.70 -14.89 -5.04
CA ILE A 130 -21.08 -14.50 -5.34
C ILE A 130 -21.15 -13.72 -6.66
N GLY A 131 -20.27 -12.73 -6.86
CA GLY A 131 -20.25 -11.91 -8.07
C GLY A 131 -18.91 -11.21 -8.32
N ASP A 132 -18.79 -10.58 -9.49
CA ASP A 132 -17.54 -9.93 -9.93
C ASP A 132 -17.35 -8.50 -9.39
N ALA A 133 -18.40 -7.93 -8.79
CA ALA A 133 -18.42 -6.58 -8.27
C ALA A 133 -18.97 -6.53 -6.85
N VAL A 134 -18.47 -5.58 -6.07
CA VAL A 134 -18.99 -5.24 -4.74
C VAL A 134 -19.45 -3.80 -4.73
N VAL A 135 -20.65 -3.58 -4.19
CA VAL A 135 -21.17 -2.28 -3.80
C VAL A 135 -20.74 -2.04 -2.36
N ILE A 136 -19.97 -0.98 -2.14
CA ILE A 136 -19.55 -0.53 -0.80
C ILE A 136 -20.39 0.69 -0.47
N SER A 137 -21.23 0.58 0.56
CA SER A 137 -22.08 1.66 1.07
C SER A 137 -21.63 2.05 2.48
N CYS A 138 -21.29 3.32 2.68
CA CYS A 138 -20.96 3.92 3.98
C CYS A 138 -22.12 4.81 4.41
N ALA A 139 -22.70 4.52 5.58
CA ALA A 139 -23.79 5.28 6.19
C ALA A 139 -23.57 5.40 7.71
N LYS A 140 -24.45 6.16 8.39
CA LYS A 140 -24.32 6.45 9.84
C LYS A 140 -24.28 5.19 10.72
N ASP A 141 -24.88 4.10 10.25
CA ASP A 141 -25.07 2.85 10.98
C ASP A 141 -24.02 1.78 10.66
N GLY A 142 -23.04 2.10 9.80
CA GLY A 142 -21.94 1.20 9.45
C GLY A 142 -21.51 1.26 7.99
N VAL A 143 -20.56 0.40 7.65
CA VAL A 143 -20.17 0.10 6.28
C VAL A 143 -20.78 -1.22 5.84
N LYS A 144 -21.29 -1.28 4.62
CA LYS A 144 -21.97 -2.43 4.03
C LYS A 144 -21.30 -2.81 2.72
N PHE A 145 -21.05 -4.10 2.53
CA PHE A 145 -20.50 -4.71 1.33
C PHE A 145 -21.56 -5.63 0.74
N SER A 146 -21.97 -5.37 -0.50
CA SER A 146 -23.01 -6.15 -1.18
C SER A 146 -22.51 -6.64 -2.54
N ALA A 147 -22.72 -7.90 -2.85
CA ALA A 147 -22.47 -8.45 -4.19
C ALA A 147 -23.70 -9.24 -4.65
N ASN A 148 -24.03 -9.09 -5.93
CA ASN A 148 -25.10 -9.83 -6.57
C ASN A 148 -24.51 -10.63 -7.74
N GLY A 149 -24.95 -11.87 -7.91
CA GLY A 149 -24.60 -12.69 -9.05
C GLY A 149 -25.59 -13.82 -9.28
N GLU A 150 -25.28 -14.72 -10.20
CA GLU A 150 -26.23 -15.77 -10.64
C GLU A 150 -26.64 -16.73 -9.53
N LEU A 151 -25.71 -17.03 -8.62
CA LEU A 151 -25.94 -17.96 -7.50
C LEU A 151 -26.74 -17.33 -6.35
N GLY A 152 -26.87 -16.00 -6.33
CA GLY A 152 -27.60 -15.27 -5.30
C GLY A 152 -26.93 -13.96 -4.91
N ASN A 153 -27.30 -13.47 -3.72
CA ASN A 153 -26.87 -12.17 -3.20
C ASN A 153 -26.11 -12.36 -1.89
N GLY A 154 -25.01 -11.64 -1.72
CA GLY A 154 -24.19 -11.59 -0.52
C GLY A 154 -24.21 -10.19 0.08
N ASN A 155 -24.35 -10.10 1.40
CA ASN A 155 -24.43 -8.83 2.11
C ASN A 155 -23.76 -8.95 3.48
N ILE A 156 -22.72 -8.16 3.69
CA ILE A 156 -21.95 -8.12 4.93
C ILE A 156 -21.95 -6.68 5.44
N LYS A 157 -22.34 -6.47 6.70
CA LYS A 157 -22.36 -5.16 7.32
C LYS A 157 -21.47 -5.15 8.55
N LEU A 158 -20.58 -4.16 8.63
CA LEU A 158 -19.76 -3.88 9.81
C LEU A 158 -20.27 -2.60 10.46
N SER A 159 -20.69 -2.70 11.72
CA SER A 159 -21.07 -1.55 12.53
C SER A 159 -19.82 -0.93 13.15
N GLN A 160 -19.85 0.39 13.37
CA GLN A 160 -18.80 1.06 14.14
C GLN A 160 -18.72 0.48 15.55
N THR A 161 -17.51 0.17 16.00
CA THR A 161 -17.27 -0.41 17.32
C THR A 161 -16.83 0.67 18.29
N SER A 162 -17.51 0.80 19.43
CA SER A 162 -17.21 1.83 20.43
C SER A 162 -16.33 1.33 21.59
N ASN A 163 -16.21 0.01 21.77
CA ASN A 163 -15.55 -0.59 22.92
C ASN A 163 -14.86 -1.90 22.50
N VAL A 164 -13.57 -1.82 22.19
CA VAL A 164 -12.73 -2.98 21.87
C VAL A 164 -11.45 -2.90 22.70
N ASP A 165 -10.94 -4.05 23.13
CA ASP A 165 -9.74 -4.11 23.97
C ASP A 165 -8.47 -3.72 23.19
N LYS A 166 -8.49 -3.89 21.86
CA LYS A 166 -7.40 -3.52 20.96
C LYS A 166 -7.90 -2.65 19.81
N GLU A 167 -7.22 -1.53 19.56
CA GLU A 167 -7.58 -0.60 18.47
C GLU A 167 -7.54 -1.24 17.08
N GLU A 168 -6.69 -2.25 16.87
CA GLU A 168 -6.57 -2.96 15.59
C GLU A 168 -7.76 -3.87 15.27
N GLU A 169 -8.56 -4.20 16.28
CA GLU A 169 -9.80 -4.96 16.14
C GLU A 169 -11.01 -4.03 15.92
N ALA A 170 -10.82 -2.72 16.05
CA ALA A 170 -11.88 -1.72 15.91
C ALA A 170 -12.28 -1.49 14.45
N VAL A 171 -13.56 -1.17 14.24
CA VAL A 171 -14.07 -0.53 13.04
C VAL A 171 -14.39 0.92 13.36
N THR A 172 -13.66 1.85 12.75
CA THR A 172 -13.90 3.30 12.88
C THR A 172 -14.36 3.87 11.55
N ILE A 173 -15.33 4.78 11.61
CA ILE A 173 -15.95 5.40 10.44
C ILE A 173 -15.96 6.91 10.67
N GLU A 174 -15.25 7.64 9.83
CA GLU A 174 -15.31 9.10 9.75
C GLU A 174 -16.09 9.45 8.48
N MET A 175 -17.30 9.98 8.64
CA MET A 175 -18.22 10.22 7.53
C MET A 175 -18.72 11.65 7.55
N ASN A 176 -18.38 12.40 6.50
CA ASN A 176 -18.94 13.71 6.19
C ASN A 176 -20.25 13.56 5.40
N GLU A 177 -20.24 12.70 4.37
CA GLU A 177 -21.39 12.43 3.51
C GLU A 177 -21.53 10.92 3.24
N PRO A 178 -22.76 10.38 3.13
CA PRO A 178 -22.97 8.99 2.72
C PRO A 178 -22.40 8.73 1.34
N VAL A 179 -21.76 7.58 1.16
CA VAL A 179 -21.16 7.18 -0.12
C VAL A 179 -21.61 5.77 -0.48
N GLN A 180 -21.95 5.55 -1.74
CA GLN A 180 -22.20 4.23 -2.30
C GLN A 180 -21.52 4.12 -3.66
N LEU A 181 -20.56 3.20 -3.78
CA LEU A 181 -19.76 3.02 -4.99
C LEU A 181 -19.57 1.53 -5.29
N THR A 182 -19.47 1.20 -6.57
CA THR A 182 -19.31 -0.17 -7.06
C THR A 182 -17.88 -0.41 -7.52
N PHE A 183 -17.24 -1.51 -7.11
CA PHE A 183 -15.85 -1.83 -7.46
C PHE A 183 -15.71 -3.26 -7.97
N ALA A 184 -14.74 -3.50 -8.85
CA ALA A 184 -14.39 -4.86 -9.28
C ALA A 184 -13.65 -5.63 -8.17
N LEU A 185 -14.25 -6.73 -7.72
CA LEU A 185 -13.69 -7.58 -6.66
C LEU A 185 -12.35 -8.21 -7.04
N ARG A 186 -12.10 -8.42 -8.34
CA ARG A 186 -10.82 -8.90 -8.87
C ARG A 186 -9.64 -8.06 -8.39
N TYR A 187 -9.75 -6.73 -8.43
CA TYR A 187 -8.67 -5.83 -8.03
C TYR A 187 -8.57 -5.71 -6.51
N LEU A 188 -9.70 -5.67 -5.80
CA LEU A 188 -9.69 -5.68 -4.33
C LEU A 188 -9.00 -6.94 -3.78
N ASN A 189 -9.23 -8.11 -4.39
CA ASN A 189 -8.51 -9.33 -4.04
C ASN A 189 -7.00 -9.31 -4.36
N PHE A 190 -6.53 -8.44 -5.26
CA PHE A 190 -5.09 -8.20 -5.41
C PHE A 190 -4.55 -7.31 -4.30
N PHE A 191 -5.30 -6.31 -3.87
CA PHE A 191 -4.89 -5.39 -2.80
C PHE A 191 -4.83 -6.10 -1.44
N THR A 192 -5.73 -7.05 -1.17
CA THR A 192 -5.74 -7.83 0.08
C THR A 192 -4.52 -8.73 0.26
N LYS A 193 -3.66 -8.88 -0.76
CA LYS A 193 -2.35 -9.51 -0.61
C LYS A 193 -1.40 -8.71 0.29
N ALA A 194 -1.68 -7.43 0.51
CA ALA A 194 -0.94 -6.56 1.43
C ALA A 194 -1.36 -6.72 2.90
N THR A 195 -2.39 -7.52 3.21
CA THR A 195 -2.87 -7.77 4.59
C THR A 195 -1.74 -8.12 5.58
N PRO A 196 -0.70 -8.91 5.24
CA PRO A 196 0.40 -9.18 6.17
C PRO A 196 1.24 -7.95 6.57
N LEU A 197 1.16 -6.84 5.83
CA LEU A 197 1.92 -5.62 6.13
C LEU A 197 1.34 -4.81 7.28
N SER A 198 0.04 -4.95 7.55
CA SER A 198 -0.66 -4.12 8.52
C SER A 198 -1.86 -4.85 9.12
N PRO A 199 -2.07 -4.81 10.45
CA PRO A 199 -3.24 -5.41 11.08
C PRO A 199 -4.55 -4.68 10.72
N THR A 200 -4.45 -3.45 10.21
CA THR A 200 -5.61 -2.63 9.80
C THR A 200 -5.50 -2.19 8.35
N VAL A 201 -6.64 -1.91 7.73
CA VAL A 201 -6.74 -1.31 6.40
C VAL A 201 -7.62 -0.06 6.48
N THR A 202 -7.27 0.97 5.72
CA THR A 202 -8.07 2.20 5.62
C THR A 202 -8.63 2.35 4.21
N LEU A 203 -9.94 2.50 4.10
CA LEU A 203 -10.66 2.77 2.86
C LEU A 203 -11.09 4.23 2.83
N SER A 204 -10.60 5.00 1.85
CA SER A 204 -11.00 6.40 1.67
C SER A 204 -11.81 6.53 0.38
N MET A 205 -13.03 7.05 0.51
CA MET A 205 -14.05 7.05 -0.55
C MET A 205 -14.69 8.43 -0.68
N SER A 206 -14.88 8.86 -1.92
CA SER A 206 -15.74 9.99 -2.28
C SER A 206 -16.29 9.76 -3.69
N ALA A 207 -17.35 10.46 -4.06
CA ALA A 207 -17.87 10.43 -5.42
C ALA A 207 -16.80 10.96 -6.39
N ASP A 208 -16.82 10.45 -7.64
CA ASP A 208 -15.99 10.94 -8.75
C ASP A 208 -14.45 10.82 -8.58
N VAL A 209 -13.97 10.20 -7.50
CA VAL A 209 -12.56 9.91 -7.27
C VAL A 209 -12.33 8.42 -7.04
N PRO A 210 -11.11 7.89 -7.32
CA PRO A 210 -10.78 6.51 -7.02
C PRO A 210 -10.88 6.20 -5.53
N LEU A 211 -11.33 4.99 -5.19
CA LEU A 211 -11.16 4.42 -3.87
C LEU A 211 -9.67 4.31 -3.54
N VAL A 212 -9.29 4.74 -2.35
CA VAL A 212 -7.95 4.51 -1.81
C VAL A 212 -8.01 3.40 -0.76
N VAL A 213 -7.21 2.36 -0.96
CA VAL A 213 -6.99 1.28 0.02
C VAL A 213 -5.57 1.41 0.56
N GLU A 214 -5.45 1.79 1.83
CA GLU A 214 -4.18 2.04 2.49
C GLU A 214 -3.84 0.98 3.54
N TYR A 215 -2.62 0.46 3.46
CA TYR A 215 -1.98 -0.36 4.48
C TYR A 215 -0.76 0.38 5.03
N LYS A 216 -0.70 0.62 6.34
CA LYS A 216 0.46 1.23 6.99
C LYS A 216 1.55 0.19 7.20
N ILE A 217 2.79 0.53 6.83
CA ILE A 217 3.96 -0.34 6.98
C ILE A 217 4.74 0.15 8.21
N ALA A 218 4.36 -0.35 9.39
CA ALA A 218 4.90 0.09 10.67
C ALA A 218 5.02 1.64 10.72
N ASP A 219 6.19 2.14 11.09
CA ASP A 219 6.51 3.57 11.10
C ASP A 219 7.29 4.03 9.86
N MET A 220 7.49 3.15 8.88
CA MET A 220 8.31 3.40 7.68
C MET A 220 7.53 4.09 6.55
N GLY A 221 6.20 3.92 6.51
CA GLY A 221 5.36 4.52 5.48
C GLY A 221 4.04 3.80 5.26
N HIS A 222 3.54 3.86 4.03
CA HIS A 222 2.27 3.26 3.65
C HIS A 222 2.29 2.74 2.20
N LEU A 223 1.46 1.73 1.96
CA LEU A 223 1.13 1.23 0.63
C LEU A 223 -0.32 1.63 0.30
N LYS A 224 -0.49 2.42 -0.76
CA LYS A 224 -1.79 2.90 -1.23
C LYS A 224 -2.12 2.31 -2.59
N TYR A 225 -3.29 1.70 -2.69
CA TYR A 225 -3.88 1.28 -3.95
C TYR A 225 -5.01 2.20 -4.34
N TYR A 226 -5.08 2.57 -5.61
CA TYR A 226 -6.12 3.41 -6.18
C TYR A 226 -6.97 2.56 -7.13
N LEU A 227 -8.30 2.60 -6.95
CA LEU A 227 -9.22 1.86 -7.81
C LEU A 227 -10.41 2.73 -8.19
N ALA A 228 -10.54 2.98 -9.49
CA ALA A 228 -11.69 3.69 -10.02
C ALA A 228 -12.99 2.89 -9.78
N PRO A 229 -14.09 3.56 -9.42
CA PRO A 229 -15.40 2.91 -9.35
C PRO A 229 -15.82 2.42 -10.74
N LYS A 230 -16.62 1.34 -10.77
CA LYS A 230 -17.36 0.96 -11.96
C LYS A 230 -18.44 2.00 -12.21
N ILE A 231 -18.49 2.53 -13.42
CA ILE A 231 -19.61 3.33 -13.88
C ILE A 231 -20.76 2.34 -14.11
N GLU A 232 -21.89 2.56 -13.45
CA GLU A 232 -23.12 1.88 -13.84
C GLU A 232 -23.55 2.51 -15.16
N ASP A 233 -23.62 1.71 -16.23
CA ASP A 233 -24.26 2.15 -17.47
C ASP A 233 -25.70 2.51 -17.09
N GLN A 234 -25.99 3.81 -17.00
CA GLN A 234 -27.35 4.28 -16.85
C GLN A 234 -28.08 3.78 -18.10
N GLN A 235 -28.89 2.73 -17.94
CA GLN A 235 -29.95 2.46 -18.90
C GLN A 235 -30.84 3.70 -18.87
N GLU A 236 -30.69 4.56 -19.88
CA GLU A 236 -31.65 5.59 -20.21
C GLU A 236 -33.02 4.92 -20.29
N GLY A 237 -33.82 5.14 -19.25
CA GLY A 237 -35.20 4.68 -19.20
C GLY A 237 -35.95 5.25 -20.40
N SER A 238 -36.43 4.35 -21.25
CA SER A 238 -37.51 4.61 -22.21
C SER A 238 -38.85 4.46 -21.50
#